data_AF-A0A1Y4HSF3-F1
#
_entry.id   AF-A0A1Y4HSF3-F1
#
_cell.length_a   1.000
_cell.length_b   1.000
_cell.length_c   1.000
_cell.angle_alpha   90.00
_cell.angle_beta   90.00
_cell.angle_gamma   90.00
#
_symmetry.space_group_name_H-M   'P 1'
#
loop_
_entity.id
_entity.type
_entity.pdbx_description
1 polymer ?
#
loop_
_entity_poly.entity_id
_entity_poly.type
_entity_poly.pdbx_seq_one_letter_code
_entity_poly.pdbx_strand_id
1 'polypeptide(L)'
;MAKKLVQKVIVHEEADVSPLLPMDVALFNEDGTPFTGGGGAAPGNATTTTAGLVKKASATTAVASPDATAAANETVTKEEFDKVVALANECKAQLNDLITKAKSAGQMA
;
A
#
# COMPACT_ATOMS: atom_id res chain seq x y z
N MET A 1 -30.63 6.96 -2.54
CA MET A 1 -29.43 6.22 -2.11
C MET A 1 -28.70 7.04 -1.06
N ALA A 2 -28.30 6.46 0.07
CA ALA A 2 -27.50 7.17 1.08
C ALA A 2 -26.08 7.37 0.53
N LYS A 3 -25.56 8.61 0.57
CA LYS A 3 -24.20 8.93 0.13
C LYS A 3 -23.23 8.54 1.25
N LYS A 4 -22.40 7.52 1.02
CA LYS A 4 -21.43 7.06 2.02
C LYS A 4 -20.20 7.98 1.98
N LEU A 5 -19.83 8.52 3.14
CA LEU A 5 -18.64 9.35 3.33
C LEU A 5 -17.57 8.55 4.07
N VAL A 6 -16.31 8.74 3.68
CA VAL A 6 -15.15 8.17 4.38
C VAL A 6 -14.45 9.28 5.15
N GLN A 7 -14.29 9.07 6.45
CA GLN A 7 -13.50 9.96 7.30
C GLN A 7 -12.05 9.47 7.32
N LYS A 8 -11.10 10.35 7.02
CA LYS A 8 -9.66 10.10 7.18
C LYS A 8 -9.08 11.03 8.24
N VAL A 9 -8.26 10.46 9.10
CA VAL A 9 -7.52 11.16 10.16
C VAL A 9 -6.06 11.24 9.74
N ILE A 10 -5.48 12.45 9.76
CA ILE A 10 -4.05 12.67 9.54
C ILE A 10 -3.43 13.18 10.83
N VAL A 11 -2.36 12.53 11.26
CA VAL A 11 -1.54 12.93 12.41
C VAL A 11 -0.28 13.58 11.86
N HIS A 12 0.01 14.80 12.31
CA HIS A 12 1.24 15.52 11.93
C HIS A 12 2.36 15.26 12.95
N GLU A 13 3.60 15.49 12.54
CA GLU A 13 4.74 15.52 13.47
C GLU A 13 4.64 16.76 14.39
N GLU A 14 5.17 16.67 15.61
CA GLU A 14 4.98 17.67 16.69
C GLU A 14 5.36 19.12 16.31
N ALA A 15 6.22 19.31 15.31
CA ALA A 15 6.62 20.65 14.87
C ALA A 15 5.52 21.38 14.05
N ASP A 16 4.61 20.64 13.43
CA ASP A 16 3.58 21.16 12.50
C ASP A 16 2.16 21.03 13.04
N VAL A 17 1.97 20.47 14.24
CA VAL A 17 0.63 20.33 14.87
C VAL A 17 0.13 21.66 15.43
N SER A 18 -1.15 21.95 15.21
CA SER A 18 -1.83 22.98 15.99
C SER A 18 -1.91 22.55 17.45
N PRO A 19 -1.59 23.42 18.43
CA PRO A 19 -1.70 23.10 19.85
C PRO A 19 -3.16 22.87 20.30
N LEU A 20 -4.14 23.19 19.45
CA LEU A 20 -5.57 23.01 19.72
C LEU A 20 -6.17 21.82 18.97
N LEU A 21 -5.58 21.42 17.83
CA LEU A 21 -6.04 20.32 16.98
C LEU A 21 -4.82 19.61 16.38
N PRO A 22 -4.26 18.60 17.05
CA PRO A 22 -3.07 17.88 16.57
C PRO A 22 -3.34 16.95 15.37
N MET A 23 -4.54 17.03 14.79
CA MET A 23 -5.00 16.12 13.74
C MET A 23 -5.93 16.84 12.76
N ASP A 24 -5.76 16.56 11.47
CA ASP A 24 -6.69 16.98 10.44
C ASP A 24 -7.69 15.86 10.14
N VAL A 25 -8.97 16.22 10.11
CA VAL A 25 -10.05 15.31 9.71
C VAL A 25 -10.61 15.80 8.38
N ALA A 26 -10.51 14.97 7.34
CA ALA A 26 -11.08 15.27 6.03
C ALA A 26 -12.11 14.21 5.63
N LEU A 27 -13.18 14.68 4.98
CA LEU A 27 -14.24 13.84 4.44
C LEU A 27 -13.99 13.60 2.96
N PHE A 28 -14.15 12.35 2.54
CA PHE A 28 -14.00 11.94 1.15
C PHE A 28 -15.27 11.24 0.68
N ASN A 29 -15.57 11.41 -0.62
CA ASN A 29 -16.49 10.54 -1.31
C ASN A 29 -15.89 9.12 -1.41
N GLU A 30 -16.73 8.12 -1.71
CA GLU A 30 -16.29 6.73 -1.86
C GLU A 30 -15.26 6.53 -2.99
N ASP A 31 -15.27 7.41 -4.00
CA ASP A 31 -14.29 7.45 -5.09
C ASP A 31 -12.92 8.04 -4.69
N GLY A 32 -12.78 8.52 -3.44
CA GLY A 32 -11.56 9.11 -2.91
C GLY A 32 -11.35 10.59 -3.25
N THR A 33 -12.33 11.25 -3.88
CA THR A 33 -12.31 12.70 -4.08
C THR A 33 -12.69 13.45 -2.79
N PRO A 34 -12.09 14.62 -2.51
CA PRO A 34 -12.49 15.46 -1.38
C PRO A 34 -13.98 15.78 -1.40
N PHE A 35 -14.65 15.62 -0.27
CA PHE A 35 -16.04 16.07 -0.13
C PHE A 35 -16.07 17.59 0.07
N THR A 36 -16.74 18.31 -0.84
CA THR A 36 -16.79 19.78 -0.84
C THR A 36 -17.96 20.37 -0.06
N GLY A 37 -18.83 19.53 0.52
CA GLY A 37 -20.07 19.94 1.18
C GLY A 37 -19.95 20.23 2.69
N GLY A 38 -18.75 20.17 3.27
CA GLY A 38 -18.48 20.47 4.69
C GLY A 38 -17.11 21.16 4.82
N GLY A 39 -17.02 22.19 5.68
CA GLY A 39 -15.97 23.22 5.69
C GLY A 39 -14.55 22.83 6.11
N GLY A 40 -14.06 21.64 5.73
CA GLY A 40 -12.65 21.24 5.90
C GLY A 40 -11.97 21.05 4.54
N ALA A 41 -10.82 21.70 4.33
CA ALA A 41 -9.99 21.42 3.16
C ALA A 41 -9.30 20.06 3.32
N ALA A 42 -9.30 19.24 2.27
CA ALA A 42 -8.52 18.01 2.29
C ALA A 42 -7.01 18.35 2.29
N PRO A 43 -6.19 17.65 3.09
CA PRO A 43 -4.75 17.79 3.06
C PRO A 43 -4.17 17.48 1.68
N GLY A 44 -2.98 17.99 1.39
CA GLY A 44 -2.27 17.70 0.16
C GLY A 44 -1.87 16.21 0.03
N ASN A 45 -1.37 15.83 -1.14
CA ASN A 45 -0.76 14.51 -1.32
C ASN A 45 0.49 14.38 -0.44
N ALA A 46 0.75 13.17 0.07
CA ALA A 46 1.97 12.88 0.82
C ALA A 46 3.21 13.15 -0.04
N THR A 47 4.25 13.70 0.58
CA THR A 47 5.59 13.85 -0.01
C THR A 47 6.62 13.15 0.89
N THR A 48 7.89 13.15 0.48
CA THR A 48 8.97 12.61 1.32
C THR A 48 9.27 13.45 2.56
N THR A 49 8.72 14.66 2.67
CA THR A 49 9.00 15.62 3.76
C THR A 49 7.73 16.18 4.40
N THR A 50 6.54 15.77 3.96
CA THR A 50 5.27 16.33 4.42
C THR A 50 4.22 15.24 4.48
N ALA A 51 3.63 15.06 5.66
CA ALA A 51 2.51 14.15 5.85
C ALA A 51 1.34 14.56 4.95
N GLY A 52 0.65 13.56 4.37
CA GLY A 52 -0.45 13.83 3.45
C GLY A 52 -1.17 12.57 3.01
N LEU A 53 -1.98 12.71 1.97
CA LEU A 53 -2.84 11.65 1.47
C LEU A 53 -2.12 10.73 0.49
N VAL A 54 -2.46 9.44 0.57
CA VAL A 54 -2.13 8.43 -0.45
C VAL A 54 -3.41 7.76 -0.96
N LYS A 55 -3.34 7.23 -2.18
CA LYS A 55 -4.41 6.37 -2.70
C LYS A 55 -4.27 4.97 -2.11
N LYS A 56 -5.36 4.20 -2.12
CA LYS A 56 -5.30 2.77 -1.85
C LYS A 56 -4.66 2.09 -3.07
N ALA A 57 -3.62 1.30 -2.85
CA ALA A 57 -3.02 0.48 -3.91
C ALA A 57 -4.00 -0.60 -4.38
N SER A 58 -3.92 -0.95 -5.66
CA SER A 58 -4.67 -2.08 -6.24
C SER A 58 -4.29 -3.39 -5.54
N ALA A 59 -5.22 -4.34 -5.52
CA ALA A 59 -4.96 -5.66 -4.93
C ALA A 59 -3.79 -6.37 -5.61
N THR A 60 -2.95 -7.03 -4.83
CA THR A 60 -1.86 -7.90 -5.28
C THR A 60 -2.29 -9.36 -5.15
N THR A 61 -1.73 -10.22 -5.99
CA THR A 61 -1.97 -11.66 -5.91
C THR A 61 -1.00 -12.26 -4.89
N ALA A 62 -1.45 -13.28 -4.15
CA ALA A 62 -0.55 -14.02 -3.27
C ALA A 62 0.40 -14.91 -4.10
N VAL A 63 1.60 -15.17 -3.58
CA VAL A 63 2.47 -16.21 -4.13
C VAL A 63 1.74 -17.55 -3.98
N ALA A 64 1.53 -18.25 -5.09
CA ALA A 64 0.79 -19.50 -5.14
C ALA A 64 1.71 -20.73 -5.15
N SER A 65 2.96 -20.58 -5.59
CA SER A 65 3.94 -21.66 -5.54
C SER A 65 4.12 -22.15 -4.09
N PRO A 66 4.16 -23.48 -3.88
CA PRO A 66 4.45 -24.03 -2.56
C PRO A 66 5.88 -23.69 -2.13
N ASP A 67 6.11 -23.77 -0.83
CA ASP A 67 7.47 -23.66 -0.29
C ASP A 67 8.39 -24.72 -0.89
N ALA A 68 9.61 -24.31 -1.22
CA ALA A 68 10.66 -25.25 -1.58
C ALA A 68 11.15 -25.94 -0.30
N THR A 69 10.79 -27.21 -0.13
CA THR A 69 11.23 -28.01 1.02
C THR A 69 12.69 -28.41 0.87
N ALA A 70 13.42 -28.48 1.99
CA ALA A 70 14.78 -28.98 1.99
C ALA A 70 14.84 -30.42 1.44
N ALA A 71 15.80 -30.68 0.55
CA ALA A 71 16.08 -32.04 0.11
C ALA A 71 16.55 -32.87 1.31
N ALA A 72 16.01 -34.08 1.46
CA ALA A 72 16.44 -35.02 2.51
C ALA A 72 17.79 -35.69 2.18
N ASN A 73 18.29 -35.51 0.95
CA ASN A 73 19.46 -36.19 0.41
C ASN A 73 20.57 -35.19 0.07
N GLU A 74 21.83 -35.65 0.05
CA GLU A 74 22.99 -34.80 -0.28
C GLU A 74 23.03 -34.32 -1.74
N THR A 75 22.26 -34.97 -2.63
CA THR A 75 22.19 -34.62 -4.05
C THR A 75 20.83 -34.00 -4.37
N VAL A 76 20.86 -32.77 -4.89
CA VAL A 76 19.67 -32.07 -5.40
C VAL A 76 19.29 -32.60 -6.77
N THR A 77 18.05 -33.03 -6.91
CA THR A 77 17.46 -33.45 -8.18
C THR A 77 17.05 -32.24 -9.02
N LYS A 78 16.92 -32.45 -10.34
CA LYS A 78 16.42 -31.41 -11.23
C LYS A 78 15.02 -30.92 -10.84
N GLU A 79 14.14 -31.82 -10.40
CA GLU A 79 12.78 -31.45 -10.01
C GLU A 79 12.76 -30.53 -8.79
N GLU A 80 13.61 -30.82 -7.79
CA GLU A 80 13.75 -29.96 -6.61
C GLU A 80 14.29 -28.58 -6.99
N PHE A 81 15.29 -28.53 -7.87
CA PHE A 81 15.83 -27.25 -8.36
C PHE A 81 14.79 -26.45 -9.15
N ASP A 82 14.02 -27.11 -10.02
CA ASP A 82 12.98 -26.46 -10.82
C ASP A 82 11.88 -25.84 -9.94
N LYS A 83 11.52 -26.48 -8.81
CA LYS A 83 10.58 -25.91 -7.81
C LYS A 83 11.10 -24.62 -7.19
N VAL A 84 12.39 -24.57 -6.83
CA VAL A 84 13.03 -23.36 -6.30
C VAL A 84 13.02 -22.24 -7.34
N VAL A 85 13.38 -22.56 -8.58
CA VAL A 85 13.39 -21.59 -9.69
C VAL A 85 11.98 -21.04 -9.95
N ALA A 86 10.96 -21.90 -9.94
CA ALA A 86 9.57 -21.48 -10.10
C ALA A 86 9.14 -20.50 -8.99
N LEU A 87 9.38 -20.86 -7.73
CA LEU A 87 9.07 -20.02 -6.58
C LEU A 87 9.81 -18.67 -6.65
N ALA A 88 11.11 -18.68 -6.96
CA ALA A 88 11.90 -17.45 -7.05
C ALA A 88 11.42 -16.51 -8.16
N ASN A 89 11.07 -17.06 -9.33
CA ASN A 89 10.54 -16.29 -10.44
C ASN A 89 9.16 -15.69 -10.12
N GLU A 90 8.29 -16.44 -9.46
CA GLU A 90 7.00 -15.93 -9.01
C GLU A 90 7.17 -14.83 -7.96
N CYS A 91 8.01 -15.03 -6.95
CA CYS A 91 8.32 -14.02 -5.93
C CYS A 91 8.83 -12.72 -6.58
N LYS A 92 9.74 -12.80 -7.55
CA LYS A 92 10.22 -11.63 -8.30
C LYS A 92 9.09 -10.92 -9.02
N ALA A 93 8.18 -11.66 -9.67
CA ALA A 93 7.05 -11.08 -10.38
C ALA A 93 6.09 -10.36 -9.41
N GLN A 94 5.72 -11.01 -8.31
CA GLN A 94 4.80 -10.44 -7.31
C GLN A 94 5.41 -9.23 -6.59
N LEU A 95 6.72 -9.25 -6.29
CA LEU A 95 7.41 -8.11 -5.70
C LEU A 95 7.41 -6.89 -6.64
N ASN A 96 7.72 -7.10 -7.93
CA ASN A 96 7.70 -6.01 -8.91
C ASN A 96 6.29 -5.45 -9.12
N ASP A 97 5.26 -6.31 -9.11
CA ASP A 97 3.86 -5.89 -9.19
C ASP A 97 3.44 -5.06 -7.96
N LEU A 98 3.79 -5.50 -6.75
CA LEU A 98 3.56 -4.76 -5.51
C LEU A 98 4.21 -3.37 -5.54
N ILE A 99 5.50 -3.30 -5.91
CA ILE A 99 6.24 -2.03 -6.03
C ILE A 99 5.55 -1.10 -7.04
N THR A 100 5.16 -1.63 -8.20
CA THR A 100 4.49 -0.84 -9.26
C THR A 100 3.15 -0.29 -8.78
N LYS A 101 2.37 -1.10 -8.07
CA LYS A 101 1.07 -0.70 -7.52
C LYS A 101 1.20 0.33 -6.39
N ALA A 102 2.19 0.17 -5.52
CA ALA A 102 2.49 1.14 -4.46
C ALA A 102 2.97 2.48 -5.03
N LYS A 103 3.85 2.47 -6.04
CA LYS A 103 4.27 3.69 -6.77
C LYS A 103 3.08 4.38 -7.43
N SER A 104 2.23 3.63 -8.12
CA SER A 104 1.03 4.15 -8.79
C SER A 104 0.02 4.74 -7.80
N ALA A 105 0.00 4.23 -6.56
CA ALA A 105 -0.83 4.76 -5.47
C ALA A 105 -0.22 5.99 -4.77
N GLY A 106 1.01 6.38 -5.13
CA GLY A 106 1.75 7.47 -4.49
C GLY A 106 2.25 7.12 -3.08
N GLN A 107 2.40 5.83 -2.77
CA GLN A 107 2.84 5.36 -1.45
C GLN A 107 4.36 5.25 -1.34
N MET A 108 5.06 5.19 -2.48
CA MET A 108 6.52 5.12 -2.54
C MET A 108 7.04 5.78 -3.83
N ALA A 109 8.30 6.22 -3.80
CA ALA A 109 9.01 6.76 -4.96
C ALA A 109 9.63 5.65 -5.84
#